data_AF-A0A1G1A004-F1
#
_entry.id   AF-A0A1G1A004-F1
#
_cell.length_a   1.000
_cell.length_b   1.000
_cell.length_c   1.000
_cell.angle_alpha   90.00
_cell.angle_beta   90.00
_cell.angle_gamma   90.00
#
_symmetry.space_group_name_H-M   'P 1'
#
loop_
_entity.id
_entity.type
_entity.pdbx_description
1 polymer ?
#
loop_
_entity_poly.entity_id
_entity_poly.type
_entity_poly.pdbx_seq_one_letter_code
_entity_poly.pdbx_strand_id
1 'polypeptide(L)'
;MNSITIHALDEQLADTIRRRASEQSISMNEFVKRVLAESLGIKVPVEAPHREDFAGFCGTWGEDDVGAFEERVADAARVNPEDWK
;
A
#
# COMPACT_ATOMS: atom_id res chain seq x y z
N MET A 1 3.80 -7.87 -17.88
CA MET A 1 4.35 -6.78 -17.03
C MET A 1 5.70 -6.40 -17.58
N ASN A 2 5.91 -5.11 -17.83
CA ASN A 2 7.24 -4.60 -18.16
C ASN A 2 7.82 -4.00 -16.89
N SER A 3 8.98 -4.49 -16.47
CA SER A 3 9.71 -3.96 -15.32
C SER A 3 10.86 -3.09 -15.82
N ILE A 4 11.09 -1.97 -15.15
CA ILE A 4 12.26 -1.12 -15.37
C ILE A 4 13.00 -0.95 -14.05
N THR A 5 14.33 -0.95 -14.11
CA THR A 5 15.19 -0.66 -12.96
C THR A 5 16.02 0.57 -13.30
N ILE A 6 15.94 1.61 -12.45
CA ILE A 6 16.73 2.82 -12.60
C ILE A 6 17.98 2.65 -11.74
N HIS A 7 19.12 2.38 -12.38
CA HIS A 7 20.41 2.24 -11.70
C HIS A 7 20.99 3.60 -11.34
N ALA A 8 21.74 3.66 -10.23
CA ALA A 8 22.44 4.86 -9.77
C ALA A 8 21.52 6.11 -9.67
N LEU A 9 20.31 5.92 -9.11
CA LEU A 9 19.43 7.04 -8.81
C LEU A 9 20.07 7.89 -7.69
N ASP A 10 20.28 9.16 -7.98
CA ASP A 10 20.77 10.14 -7.02
C ASP A 10 19.92 10.12 -5.73
N GLU A 11 20.59 10.18 -4.56
CA GLU A 11 19.94 10.04 -3.26
C GLU A 11 18.96 11.19 -2.98
N GLN A 12 19.35 12.42 -3.33
CA GLN A 12 18.50 13.59 -3.19
C GLN A 12 17.25 13.49 -4.08
N LEU A 13 17.39 12.95 -5.29
CA LEU A 13 16.27 12.66 -6.18
C LEU A 13 15.36 11.56 -5.61
N ALA A 14 15.92 10.47 -5.08
CA ALA A 14 15.15 9.39 -4.46
C ALA A 14 14.31 9.89 -3.27
N ASP A 15 14.90 10.71 -2.41
CA ASP A 15 14.20 11.31 -1.27
C ASP A 15 13.13 12.31 -1.69
N THR A 16 13.42 13.11 -2.72
CA THR A 16 12.42 14.02 -3.29
C THR A 16 11.22 13.25 -3.84
N ILE A 17 11.46 12.15 -4.55
CA ILE A 17 10.41 11.26 -5.07
C ILE A 17 9.58 10.69 -3.92
N ARG A 18 10.21 10.11 -2.88
CA ARG A 18 9.49 9.55 -1.72
C ARG A 18 8.62 10.58 -1.03
N ARG A 19 9.18 11.77 -0.76
CA ARG A 19 8.46 12.86 -0.10
C ARG A 19 7.24 13.30 -0.91
N ARG A 20 7.41 13.56 -2.21
CA ARG A 20 6.34 14.01 -3.10
C ARG A 20 5.24 12.95 -3.27
N ALA A 21 5.60 11.67 -3.31
CA ALA A 21 4.65 10.57 -3.36
C ALA A 21 3.80 10.51 -2.07
N SER A 22 4.46 10.67 -0.91
CA SER A 22 3.80 10.71 0.40
C SER A 22 2.83 11.90 0.54
N GLU A 23 3.24 13.10 0.09
CA GLU A 23 2.39 14.30 0.07
C GLU A 23 1.09 14.10 -0.74
N GLN A 24 1.11 13.21 -1.73
CA GLN A 24 -0.04 12.86 -2.58
C GLN A 24 -0.73 11.56 -2.15
N SER A 25 -0.29 10.92 -1.07
CA SER A 25 -0.80 9.63 -0.59
C SER A 25 -0.79 8.52 -1.66
N ILE A 26 0.24 8.51 -2.51
CA ILE A 26 0.43 7.49 -3.57
C ILE A 26 1.76 6.77 -3.41
N SER A 27 1.89 5.60 -4.05
CA SER A 27 3.15 4.86 -4.06
C SER A 27 4.24 5.59 -4.86
N MET A 28 5.50 5.31 -4.55
CA MET A 28 6.65 5.83 -5.30
C MET A 28 6.57 5.48 -6.79
N ASN A 29 6.19 4.24 -7.11
CA ASN A 29 6.04 3.81 -8.51
C ASN A 29 4.91 4.57 -9.21
N GLU A 30 3.78 4.79 -8.53
CA GLU A 30 2.68 5.59 -9.07
C GLU A 30 3.12 7.03 -9.36
N PHE A 31 3.85 7.65 -8.44
CA PHE A 31 4.40 8.99 -8.65
C PHE A 31 5.36 9.03 -9.85
N VAL A 32 6.30 8.08 -9.96
CA VAL A 32 7.23 8.01 -11.10
C VAL A 32 6.49 7.81 -12.42
N LYS A 33 5.48 6.94 -12.47
CA LYS A 33 4.63 6.75 -13.66
C LYS A 33 3.97 8.07 -14.09
N ARG A 34 3.42 8.84 -13.14
CA ARG A 34 2.76 10.13 -13.42
C ARG A 34 3.74 11.16 -13.98
N VAL A 35 4.91 11.31 -13.36
CA VAL A 35 5.95 12.25 -13.82
C VAL A 35 6.44 11.89 -15.24
N LEU A 36 6.68 10.60 -15.50
CA LEU A 36 7.09 10.14 -16.83
C LEU A 36 6.01 10.39 -17.88
N ALA A 37 4.76 10.10 -17.55
CA ALA A 37 3.67 10.32 -18.48
C ALA A 37 3.42 11.81 -18.75
N GLU A 38 3.44 12.66 -17.72
CA GLU A 38 3.32 14.11 -17.85
C GLU A 38 4.42 14.68 -18.74
N SER A 39 5.68 14.28 -18.51
CA SER A 39 6.82 14.74 -19.32
C SER A 39 6.77 14.28 -20.79
N LEU A 40 6.06 13.18 -21.06
CA LEU A 40 5.83 12.65 -22.42
C LEU A 40 4.49 13.08 -23.02
N GLY A 41 3.69 13.90 -22.32
CA GLY A 41 2.36 14.32 -22.77
C GLY A 41 1.31 13.20 -22.81
N ILE A 42 1.55 12.11 -22.07
CA ILE A 42 0.65 10.96 -21.96
C ILE A 42 -0.32 11.21 -20.80
N LYS A 43 -1.63 11.11 -21.06
CA LYS A 43 -2.62 11.10 -19.98
C LYS A 43 -2.57 9.76 -19.26
N VAL A 44 -2.15 9.75 -17.99
CA VAL A 44 -2.31 8.56 -17.14
C VAL A 44 -3.77 8.49 -16.70
N PRO A 45 -4.47 7.36 -16.94
CA PRO A 45 -5.75 7.13 -16.29
C PRO A 45 -5.54 7.18 -14.79
N VAL A 46 -6.31 8.01 -14.09
CA VAL A 46 -6.38 7.90 -12.62
C VAL A 46 -6.99 6.53 -12.34
N GLU A 47 -6.21 5.62 -11.74
CA GLU A 47 -6.74 4.32 -11.31
C GLU A 47 -7.97 4.59 -10.42
N ALA A 48 -9.11 4.05 -10.83
CA ALA A 48 -10.34 4.21 -10.08
C ALA A 48 -10.14 3.59 -8.68
N PRO A 49 -10.67 4.22 -7.62
CA PRO A 49 -10.55 3.65 -6.28
C PRO A 49 -11.16 2.24 -6.27
N HIS A 50 -10.37 1.23 -5.90
CA HIS A 50 -10.78 -0.17 -5.74
C HIS A 50 -11.75 -0.42 -4.58
N ARG A 51 -12.41 0.64 -4.08
CA ARG A 51 -13.31 0.55 -2.93
C ARG A 51 -14.43 -0.45 -3.18
N GLU A 52 -14.98 -0.48 -4.40
CA GLU A 52 -16.08 -1.39 -4.75
C GLU A 52 -15.64 -2.86 -4.74
N ASP A 53 -14.39 -3.14 -5.16
CA ASP A 53 -13.82 -4.49 -5.17
C ASP A 53 -13.77 -5.12 -3.77
N PHE A 54 -13.63 -4.28 -2.74
CA PHE A 54 -13.56 -4.71 -1.34
C PHE A 54 -14.84 -4.49 -0.54
N ALA A 55 -15.82 -3.78 -1.09
CA ALA A 55 -17.05 -3.42 -0.37
C ALA A 55 -17.82 -4.66 0.13
N GLY A 56 -17.81 -5.74 -0.65
CA GLY A 56 -18.46 -7.00 -0.29
C GLY A 56 -17.85 -7.74 0.90
N PHE A 57 -16.64 -7.37 1.34
CA PHE A 57 -15.98 -7.96 2.53
C PHE A 57 -16.18 -7.10 3.78
N CYS A 58 -16.75 -5.90 3.67
CA CYS A 58 -17.00 -5.04 4.82
C CYS A 58 -18.30 -5.45 5.53
N GLY A 59 -18.24 -5.64 6.85
CA GLY A 59 -19.43 -5.91 7.67
C GLY A 59 -20.02 -7.31 7.51
N THR A 60 -19.24 -8.27 7.01
CA THR A 60 -19.69 -9.66 6.78
C THR A 60 -19.67 -10.53 8.03
N TRP A 61 -19.04 -10.09 9.12
CA TRP A 61 -18.95 -10.87 10.36
C TRP A 61 -20.09 -10.55 11.31
N GLY A 62 -20.73 -11.58 11.83
CA GLY A 62 -21.65 -11.50 12.97
C GLY A 62 -20.93 -11.66 14.32
N GLU A 63 -21.68 -11.54 15.41
CA GLU A 63 -21.15 -11.70 16.77
C GLU A 63 -20.53 -13.08 17.00
N ASP A 64 -21.14 -14.13 16.45
CA ASP A 64 -20.62 -15.50 16.53
C ASP A 64 -19.27 -15.67 15.80
N ASP A 65 -19.12 -15.03 14.63
CA ASP A 65 -17.87 -15.06 13.86
C ASP A 65 -16.73 -14.35 14.62
N VAL A 66 -17.06 -13.23 15.27
CA VAL A 66 -16.12 -12.47 16.11
C VAL A 66 -15.65 -13.34 17.27
N GLY A 67 -16.56 -13.92 18.04
CA GLY A 67 -16.20 -14.76 19.20
C GLY A 67 -15.37 -15.98 18.78
N ALA A 68 -15.77 -16.65 17.70
CA ALA A 68 -15.08 -17.81 17.16
C ALA A 68 -13.69 -17.48 16.59
N PHE A 69 -13.47 -16.25 16.11
CA PHE A 69 -12.17 -15.77 15.69
C PHE A 69 -11.29 -15.44 16.89
N GLU A 70 -11.78 -14.66 17.85
CA GLU A 70 -11.07 -14.25 19.05
C GLU A 70 -10.56 -15.46 19.86
N GLU A 71 -11.38 -16.49 20.02
CA GLU A 71 -10.97 -17.75 20.65
C GLU A 71 -9.80 -18.40 19.91
N ARG A 72 -9.84 -18.45 18.57
CA ARG A 72 -8.81 -19.09 17.74
C ARG A 72 -7.50 -18.31 17.69
N VAL A 73 -7.54 -16.99 17.82
CA VAL A 73 -6.34 -16.14 17.77
C VAL A 73 -5.83 -15.72 19.15
N ALA A 74 -6.45 -16.21 20.23
CA ALA A 74 -6.10 -15.86 21.61
C ALA A 74 -4.60 -16.07 21.92
N ASP A 75 -4.01 -17.15 21.43
CA ASP A 75 -2.58 -17.44 21.61
C ASP A 75 -1.68 -16.43 20.87
N ALA A 76 -2.10 -15.99 19.68
CA ALA A 76 -1.37 -15.00 18.88
C ALA A 76 -1.47 -13.58 19.45
N ALA A 77 -2.49 -13.29 20.27
CA ALA A 77 -2.62 -12.03 20.97
C ALA A 77 -1.72 -11.92 22.21
N ARG A 78 -1.12 -13.03 22.66
CA ARG A 78 -0.23 -13.04 23.82
C ARG A 78 1.12 -12.45 23.45
N VAL A 79 1.46 -11.32 24.06
CA VAL A 79 2.82 -10.74 23.97
C VAL A 79 3.75 -11.51 24.92
N ASN A 80 4.75 -12.21 24.36
CA ASN A 80 5.81 -12.84 25.14
C ASN A 80 7.03 -11.90 25.21
N PRO A 81 7.41 -11.42 26.41
CA PRO A 81 8.57 -10.53 26.57
C PRO A 81 9.90 -11.13 26.09
N GLU A 82 10.00 -12.46 26.07
CA GLU A 82 11.22 -13.14 25.61
C GLU A 82 11.41 -13.09 24.08
N ASP A 83 10.36 -12.82 23.30
CA ASP A 83 10.46 -12.70 21.83
C ASP A 83 11.23 -11.42 21.41
N TRP A 84 11.45 -10.50 22.35
CA TRP A 84 12.06 -9.18 22.14
C TRP A 84 13.49 -9.06 22.72
N LYS A 85 14.05 -10.15 23.24
CA LYS A 85 15.46 -10.21 23.69
C LYS A 85 16.35 -10.79 22.60
#